data_AF-A0A1Y3ESV5-F1
#
_entry.id   AF-A0A1Y3ESV5-F1
#
_cell.length_a   1.000
_cell.length_b   1.000
_cell.length_c   1.000
_cell.angle_alpha   90.00
_cell.angle_beta   90.00
_cell.angle_gamma   90.00
#
_symmetry.space_group_name_H-M   'P 1'
#
loop_
_entity.id
_entity.type
_entity.pdbx_description
1 polymer ?
#
loop_
_entity_poly.entity_id
_entity_poly.type
_entity_poly.pdbx_seq_one_letter_code
_entity_poly.pdbx_strand_id
1 'polypeptide(L)'
;DSGNEDEYSDDTDYDEDLEEFSTVVDRNDTGFDEIVIFKETMCNVQVHDPQWYSSLVSNMSAEELAQLRDVFETAERRRVAVEEAAKAKAAGEAATTFLVFDFTRKR
;
A
#
# COMPACT_ATOMS: atom_id res chain seq x y z
N ASP A 1 -35.33 55.81 -17.29
CA ASP A 1 -34.97 54.94 -16.16
C ASP A 1 -34.40 53.67 -16.74
N SER A 2 -33.08 53.55 -16.69
CA SER A 2 -32.28 52.53 -17.40
C SER A 2 -32.18 51.29 -16.51
N GLY A 3 -33.05 50.31 -16.75
CA GLY A 3 -32.98 49.00 -16.11
C GLY A 3 -31.84 48.19 -16.72
N ASN A 4 -30.74 48.10 -15.97
CA ASN A 4 -29.58 47.28 -16.28
C ASN A 4 -29.96 45.79 -16.19
N GLU A 5 -30.08 45.12 -17.33
CA GLU A 5 -30.28 43.67 -17.41
C GLU A 5 -28.97 42.97 -17.06
N ASP A 6 -28.96 42.39 -15.86
CA ASP A 6 -27.89 41.63 -15.24
C ASP A 6 -27.53 40.41 -16.10
N GLU A 7 -26.44 40.53 -16.84
CA GLU A 7 -25.79 39.46 -17.61
C GLU A 7 -25.15 38.46 -16.64
N TYR A 8 -25.96 37.53 -16.12
CA TYR A 8 -25.47 36.35 -15.42
C TYR A 8 -24.72 35.47 -16.45
N SER A 9 -23.42 35.73 -16.58
CA SER A 9 -22.47 34.83 -17.23
C SER A 9 -22.41 33.52 -16.45
N ASP A 10 -23.26 32.57 -16.82
CA ASP A 10 -23.24 31.16 -16.41
C ASP A 10 -22.05 30.45 -17.09
N ASP A 11 -20.84 30.92 -16.78
CA ASP A 11 -19.59 30.29 -17.20
C ASP A 11 -18.70 30.09 -15.97
N THR A 12 -19.25 29.36 -15.00
CA THR A 12 -18.41 28.72 -14.00
C THR A 12 -18.35 27.24 -14.35
N ASP A 13 -17.47 26.95 -15.32
CA ASP A 13 -16.87 25.65 -15.56
C ASP A 13 -16.03 25.28 -14.32
N TYR A 14 -16.70 25.03 -13.19
CA TYR A 14 -16.12 24.38 -12.04
C TYR A 14 -15.89 22.93 -12.45
N ASP A 15 -14.85 22.69 -13.23
CA ASP A 15 -14.05 21.48 -13.07
C ASP A 15 -13.52 21.54 -11.63
N GLU A 16 -14.36 21.09 -10.69
CA GLU A 16 -13.91 20.67 -9.37
C GLU A 16 -12.89 19.57 -9.63
N ASP A 17 -11.63 19.96 -9.71
CA ASP A 17 -10.50 19.08 -9.49
C ASP A 17 -10.74 18.43 -8.12
N LEU A 18 -11.44 17.28 -8.11
CA LEU A 18 -11.53 16.42 -6.95
C LEU A 18 -10.10 15.98 -6.67
N GLU A 19 -9.41 16.73 -5.81
CA GLU A 19 -8.09 16.38 -5.31
C GLU A 19 -8.19 14.94 -4.80
N GLU A 20 -7.53 14.01 -5.51
CA GLU A 20 -7.54 12.60 -5.17
C GLU A 20 -6.88 12.46 -3.79
N PHE A 21 -7.70 12.27 -2.75
CA PHE A 21 -7.22 12.07 -1.39
C PHE A 21 -6.47 10.74 -1.30
N SER A 22 -5.16 10.79 -1.56
CA SER A 22 -4.25 9.67 -1.37
C SER A 22 -3.86 9.56 0.11
N THR A 23 -4.13 8.40 0.72
CA THR A 23 -3.72 8.13 2.10
C THR A 23 -2.23 7.80 2.17
N VAL A 24 -1.65 7.85 3.37
CA VAL A 24 -0.23 7.48 3.57
C VAL A 24 0.06 6.06 3.10
N VAL A 25 -0.91 5.14 3.15
CA VAL A 25 -0.74 3.75 2.71
C VAL A 25 -0.73 3.61 1.19
N ASP A 26 -1.36 4.54 0.47
CA ASP A 26 -1.41 4.54 -1.00
C ASP A 26 -0.09 5.04 -1.62
N ARG A 27 0.77 5.64 -0.79
CA ARG A 27 2.05 6.18 -1.23
C ARG A 27 3.12 5.09 -1.25
N ASN A 28 3.61 4.83 -2.46
CA ASN A 28 4.63 3.81 -2.75
C ASN A 28 6.03 4.12 -2.13
N ASP A 29 6.23 5.29 -1.52
CA ASP A 29 7.49 5.75 -0.92
C ASP A 29 7.60 5.52 0.60
N THR A 30 6.53 5.04 1.23
CA THR A 30 6.44 4.95 2.70
C THR A 30 6.95 3.62 3.26
N GLY A 31 7.14 2.61 2.40
CA GLY A 31 7.52 1.25 2.80
C GLY A 31 6.37 0.45 3.43
N PHE A 32 5.16 1.02 3.49
CA PHE A 32 3.94 0.30 3.83
C PHE A 32 3.36 -0.35 2.57
N ASP A 33 2.99 -1.62 2.68
CA ASP A 33 2.29 -2.34 1.60
C ASP A 33 0.85 -2.60 2.04
N GLU A 34 -0.10 -2.03 1.31
CA GLU A 34 -1.53 -2.06 1.66
C GLU A 34 -2.08 -3.49 1.70
N ILE A 35 -1.60 -4.37 0.82
CA ILE A 35 -2.05 -5.75 0.73
C ILE A 35 -1.48 -6.57 1.89
N VAL A 36 -0.23 -6.33 2.28
CA VAL A 36 0.38 -6.94 3.47
C VAL A 36 -0.34 -6.50 4.74
N ILE A 37 -0.60 -5.20 4.90
CA ILE A 37 -1.32 -4.64 6.05
C ILE A 37 -2.73 -5.20 6.16
N PHE A 38 -3.44 -5.32 5.04
CA PHE A 38 -4.77 -5.92 4.99
C PHE A 38 -4.77 -7.36 5.50
N LYS A 39 -3.83 -8.20 5.00
CA LYS A 39 -3.68 -9.59 5.47
C LYS A 39 -3.40 -9.64 6.97
N GLU A 40 -2.43 -8.85 7.45
CA GLU A 40 -2.07 -8.83 8.87
C GLU A 40 -3.24 -8.40 9.76
N THR A 41 -3.99 -7.39 9.32
CA THR A 41 -5.20 -6.93 10.02
C THR A 41 -6.25 -8.04 10.10
N MET A 42 -6.54 -8.71 8.99
CA MET A 42 -7.49 -9.83 8.95
C MET A 42 -7.05 -10.99 9.85
N CYS A 43 -5.77 -11.38 9.81
CA CYS A 43 -5.22 -12.41 10.68
C CYS A 43 -5.27 -12.00 12.17
N ASN A 44 -4.99 -10.74 12.49
CA ASN A 44 -5.10 -10.24 13.87
C ASN A 44 -6.53 -10.29 14.36
N VAL A 45 -7.52 -9.89 13.55
CA VAL A 45 -8.93 -10.03 13.90
C VAL A 45 -9.28 -11.50 14.11
N GLN A 46 -8.82 -12.41 13.24
CA GLN A 46 -9.05 -13.84 13.41
C GLN A 46 -8.52 -14.41 14.73
N VAL A 47 -7.35 -13.94 15.18
CA VAL A 47 -6.70 -14.40 16.41
C VAL A 47 -7.35 -13.81 17.65
N HIS A 48 -7.66 -12.50 17.62
CA HIS A 48 -8.13 -11.76 18.79
C HIS A 48 -9.65 -11.74 18.95
N ASP A 49 -10.40 -11.80 17.85
CA ASP A 49 -11.86 -11.87 17.83
C ASP A 49 -12.36 -12.83 16.72
N PRO A 50 -12.31 -14.15 16.97
CA PRO A 50 -12.74 -15.15 16.01
C PRO A 50 -14.22 -15.02 15.61
N GLN A 51 -15.06 -14.50 16.51
CA GLN A 51 -16.49 -14.31 16.23
C GLN A 51 -16.71 -13.16 15.26
N TRP A 52 -15.98 -12.05 15.43
CA TRP A 52 -16.03 -10.95 14.48
C TRP A 52 -15.45 -11.35 13.13
N TYR A 53 -14.30 -12.05 13.12
CA TYR A 53 -13.74 -12.60 11.88
C TYR A 53 -14.74 -13.50 11.15
N SER A 54 -15.36 -14.44 11.88
CA SER A 54 -16.39 -15.32 11.32
C SER A 54 -17.55 -14.53 10.73
N SER A 55 -17.96 -13.43 11.37
CA SER A 55 -19.06 -12.58 10.88
C SER A 55 -18.69 -11.81 9.60
N LEU A 56 -17.41 -11.45 9.45
CA LEU A 56 -16.88 -10.82 8.24
C LEU A 56 -16.87 -11.80 7.06
N VAL A 57 -16.43 -13.03 7.27
CA VAL A 57 -16.25 -14.01 6.18
C VAL A 57 -17.47 -14.88 5.90
N SER A 58 -18.41 -15.04 6.84
CA SER A 58 -19.54 -15.99 6.68
C SER A 58 -20.53 -15.63 5.58
N ASN A 59 -20.61 -14.34 5.22
CA ASN A 59 -21.54 -13.85 4.19
C ASN A 59 -20.90 -13.77 2.79
N MET A 60 -19.61 -14.09 2.68
CA MET A 60 -18.90 -14.10 1.42
C MET A 60 -19.31 -15.32 0.59
N SER A 61 -19.53 -15.11 -0.70
CA SER A 61 -19.67 -16.16 -1.70
C SER A 61 -18.37 -16.94 -1.88
N ALA A 62 -18.46 -18.11 -2.53
CA ALA A 62 -17.28 -18.92 -2.85
C ALA A 62 -16.26 -18.16 -3.72
N GLU A 63 -16.74 -17.25 -4.59
CA GLU A 63 -15.89 -16.41 -5.42
C GLU A 63 -15.15 -15.35 -4.59
N GLU A 64 -15.84 -14.66 -3.70
CA GLU A 64 -15.24 -13.66 -2.80
C GLU A 64 -14.22 -14.30 -1.84
N LEU A 65 -14.49 -15.52 -1.35
CA LEU A 65 -13.53 -16.28 -0.54
C LEU A 65 -12.29 -16.67 -1.34
N ALA A 66 -12.44 -16.99 -2.63
CA ALA A 66 -11.30 -17.26 -3.50
C ALA A 66 -10.46 -16.00 -3.73
N GLN A 67 -11.11 -14.85 -3.98
CA GLN A 67 -10.43 -13.56 -4.09
C GLN A 67 -9.68 -13.18 -2.81
N LEU A 68 -10.29 -13.40 -1.64
CA LEU A 68 -9.64 -13.17 -0.34
C LEU A 68 -8.38 -14.04 -0.18
N ARG A 69 -8.43 -15.31 -0.58
CA ARG A 69 -7.25 -16.19 -0.59
C ARG A 69 -6.16 -15.66 -1.52
N ASP A 70 -6.52 -15.24 -2.72
CA ASP A 70 -5.57 -14.74 -3.71
C ASP A 70 -4.90 -13.42 -3.23
N VAL A 71 -5.63 -12.58 -2.49
CA VAL A 71 -5.08 -11.41 -1.79
C VAL A 71 -4.05 -11.84 -0.74
N PHE A 72 -4.34 -12.88 0.06
CA PHE A 72 -3.40 -13.38 1.07
C PHE A 72 -2.13 -13.96 0.45
N GLU A 73 -2.24 -14.67 -0.67
CA GLU A 73 -1.09 -15.16 -1.43
C GLU A 73 -0.25 -14.02 -2.01
N THR A 74 -0.92 -12.97 -2.51
CA THR A 74 -0.25 -11.76 -3.02
C THR A 74 0.52 -11.05 -1.92
N ALA A 75 -0.09 -10.87 -0.74
CA ALA A 75 0.56 -10.31 0.43
C ALA A 75 1.83 -11.09 0.80
N GLU A 76 1.76 -12.42 0.83
CA GLU A 76 2.93 -13.23 1.17
C GLU A 76 4.05 -13.11 0.12
N ARG A 77 3.69 -13.11 -1.16
CA ARG A 77 4.66 -12.94 -2.25
C ARG A 77 5.37 -11.59 -2.15
N ARG A 78 4.64 -10.51 -1.85
CA ARG A 78 5.22 -9.17 -1.67
C ARG A 78 6.12 -9.13 -0.43
N ARG A 79 5.69 -9.70 0.69
CA ARG A 79 6.50 -9.81 1.93
C ARG A 79 7.84 -10.49 1.67
N VAL A 80 7.83 -11.65 1.01
CA VAL A 80 9.04 -12.39 0.64
C VAL A 80 9.93 -11.57 -0.30
N ALA A 81 9.36 -10.90 -1.30
CA ALA A 81 10.13 -10.08 -2.24
C ALA A 81 10.88 -8.93 -1.52
N VAL A 82 10.24 -8.29 -0.54
CA VAL A 82 10.86 -7.24 0.28
C VAL A 82 12.00 -7.81 1.14
N GLU A 83 11.80 -8.96 1.77
CA GLU A 83 12.83 -9.63 2.56
C GLU A 83 14.05 -10.02 1.71
N GLU A 84 13.82 -10.58 0.53
CA GLU A 84 14.89 -10.95 -0.41
C GLU A 84 15.65 -9.72 -0.93
N ALA A 85 14.94 -8.63 -1.25
CA ALA A 85 15.56 -7.37 -1.64
C ALA A 85 16.42 -6.78 -0.51
N ALA A 86 15.95 -6.83 0.73
CA ALA A 86 16.69 -6.38 1.90
C ALA A 86 17.96 -7.21 2.13
N LYS A 87 17.89 -8.54 1.99
CA LYS A 87 19.05 -9.44 2.07
C LYS A 87 20.08 -9.15 0.98
N ALA A 88 19.62 -8.97 -0.26
CA ALA A 88 20.50 -8.66 -1.39
C ALA A 88 21.23 -7.32 -1.18
N LYS A 89 20.52 -6.29 -0.70
CA LYS A 89 21.12 -4.99 -0.36
C LYS A 89 22.17 -5.12 0.74
N ALA A 90 21.86 -5.82 1.83
CA ALA A 90 22.80 -6.04 2.94
C ALA A 90 24.06 -6.81 2.49
N ALA A 91 23.91 -7.80 1.61
CA ALA A 91 25.05 -8.53 1.04
C ALA A 91 25.94 -7.63 0.17
N GLY A 92 25.36 -6.74 -0.64
CA GLY A 92 26.10 -5.77 -1.44
C GLY A 92 26.87 -4.75 -0.58
N GLU A 93 26.26 -4.26 0.50
CA GLU A 93 26.90 -3.35 1.45
C GLU A 93 28.08 -4.03 2.20
N ALA A 94 27.90 -5.28 2.61
CA ALA A 94 28.96 -6.07 3.25
C ALA A 94 30.15 -6.32 2.29
N ALA A 95 29.88 -6.67 1.04
CA ALA A 95 30.92 -6.86 0.02
C ALA A 95 31.69 -5.57 -0.27
N THR A 96 30.98 -4.44 -0.37
CA THR A 96 31.60 -3.12 -0.58
C THR A 96 32.50 -2.75 0.60
N THR A 97 32.00 -2.93 1.83
CA THR A 97 32.76 -2.68 3.05
C THR A 97 34.03 -3.53 3.11
N PHE A 98 33.91 -4.83 2.80
CA PHE A 98 35.06 -5.74 2.76
C PHE A 98 36.14 -5.28 1.77
N LEU A 99 35.75 -4.89 0.55
CA LEU A 99 36.68 -4.39 -0.46
C LEU A 99 37.36 -3.08 -0.05
N VAL A 100 36.63 -2.16 0.57
CA VAL A 100 37.19 -0.89 1.07
C VAL A 100 38.23 -1.16 2.16
N PHE A 101 37.91 -2.01 3.14
CA PHE A 101 38.84 -2.35 4.21
C PHE A 101 40.09 -3.11 3.71
N ASP A 102 39.94 -4.06 2.77
CA ASP A 102 41.07 -4.78 2.19
C ASP A 102 42.00 -3.83 1.39
N PHE A 103 41.40 -2.91 0.62
CA PHE A 103 42.15 -1.89 -0.11
C PHE A 103 42.90 -0.92 0.80
N THR A 104 42.30 -0.48 1.91
CA THR A 104 42.98 0.40 2.88
C THR A 104 44.10 -0.31 3.63
N ARG A 105 43.99 -1.62 3.88
CA ARG A 105 45.03 -2.41 4.58
C ARG A 105 46.28 -2.68 3.74
N LYS A 106 46.18 -2.56 2.41
CA LYS A 106 47.24 -2.88 1.45
C LYS A 106 48.11 -1.67 1.04
N ARG A 107 47.91 -0.50 1.65
CA ARG A 107 48.77 0.69 1.51
C ARG A 107 49.75 0.82 2.66
#